data_AF-A0A202E7J5-F1
#
_entry.id   AF-A0A202E7J5-F1
#
_cell.length_a   1.000
_cell.length_b   1.000
_cell.length_c   1.000
_cell.angle_alpha   90.00
_cell.angle_beta   90.00
_cell.angle_gamma   90.00
#
_symmetry.space_group_name_H-M   'P 1'
#
loop_
_entity.id
_entity.type
_entity.pdbx_description
1 polymer ?
#
loop_
_entity_poly.entity_id
_entity_poly.type
_entity_poly.pdbx_seq_one_letter_code
_entity_poly.pdbx_strand_id
1 'polypeptide(L)'
;MSAEEPQEQEDDEDLQYFVRIGQTDLDGTKSVERSLSEMNGIGHRTARLIAQEAGVDRTATFGRLDDDVIDEVVTLVENYADEVPNWLNNRQNDFYTGETTHEIGNDLQLTRQHDINRMKMINSYRGVRHKRGQKVRGQRTKSTGRTEGTIGVNVEEIREEQAEEAAAEEEGDE
;
A
#
# COMPACT_ATOMS: atom_id res chain seq x y z
N MET A 1 -20.35 50.48 -7.10
CA MET A 1 -19.35 49.48 -6.68
C MET A 1 -20.15 48.25 -6.29
N SER A 2 -20.57 47.46 -7.28
CA SER A 2 -21.24 46.19 -7.03
C SER A 2 -20.21 45.24 -6.44
N ALA A 3 -20.54 44.63 -5.31
CA ALA A 3 -19.76 43.52 -4.79
C ALA A 3 -20.01 42.32 -5.71
N GLU A 4 -18.97 41.90 -6.41
CA GLU A 4 -18.94 40.59 -7.08
C GLU A 4 -19.13 39.55 -5.96
N GLU A 5 -20.19 38.76 -6.04
CA GLU A 5 -20.41 37.63 -5.12
C GLU A 5 -19.22 36.65 -5.25
N PRO A 6 -18.75 36.01 -4.16
CA PRO A 6 -17.65 35.07 -4.26
C PRO A 6 -18.09 33.88 -5.11
N GLN A 7 -17.36 33.60 -6.18
CA GLN A 7 -17.50 32.41 -7.04
C GLN A 7 -17.08 31.12 -6.29
N GLU A 8 -17.48 30.92 -5.04
CA GLU A 8 -17.02 29.81 -4.18
C GLU A 8 -17.96 28.60 -4.17
N GLN A 9 -18.94 28.49 -5.06
CA GLN A 9 -19.96 27.42 -5.02
C GLN A 9 -20.05 26.52 -6.26
N GLU A 10 -19.37 26.80 -7.37
CA GLU A 10 -19.44 25.94 -8.58
C GLU A 10 -18.32 24.89 -8.64
N ASP A 11 -17.20 25.05 -7.90
CA ASP A 11 -16.01 24.19 -8.02
C ASP A 11 -16.08 22.85 -7.24
N ASP A 12 -17.09 22.66 -6.38
CA ASP A 12 -17.26 21.47 -5.55
C ASP A 12 -18.31 20.47 -6.12
N GLU A 13 -19.06 20.85 -7.16
CA GLU A 13 -20.16 20.02 -7.68
C GLU A 13 -19.67 18.85 -8.56
N ASP A 14 -18.48 18.95 -9.16
CA ASP A 14 -17.91 17.97 -10.10
C ASP A 14 -16.63 17.28 -9.56
N LEU A 15 -16.53 17.03 -8.25
CA LEU A 15 -15.43 16.27 -7.67
C LEU A 15 -15.80 14.80 -7.44
N GLN A 16 -15.10 13.90 -8.13
CA GLN A 16 -15.15 12.48 -7.82
C GLN A 16 -14.26 12.17 -6.62
N TYR A 17 -14.87 11.81 -5.49
CA TYR A 17 -14.14 11.46 -4.27
C TYR A 17 -13.44 10.10 -4.36
N PHE A 18 -13.96 9.19 -5.17
CA PHE A 18 -13.44 7.83 -5.31
C PHE A 18 -13.31 7.47 -6.79
N VAL A 19 -12.10 7.08 -7.18
CA VAL A 19 -11.82 6.55 -8.51
C VAL A 19 -11.45 5.09 -8.35
N ARG A 20 -12.20 4.20 -8.99
CA ARG A 20 -11.97 2.76 -8.88
C ARG A 20 -11.10 2.26 -10.02
N ILE A 21 -10.00 1.62 -9.68
CA ILE A 21 -9.11 0.96 -10.64
C ILE A 21 -9.06 -0.53 -10.29
N GLY A 22 -9.59 -1.37 -11.18
CA GLY A 22 -9.82 -2.79 -10.94
C GLY A 22 -10.67 -3.06 -9.69
N GLN A 23 -10.03 -3.58 -8.63
CA GLN A 23 -10.68 -3.91 -7.35
C GLN A 23 -10.38 -2.91 -6.22
N THR A 24 -9.59 -1.87 -6.47
CA THR A 24 -9.16 -0.92 -5.44
C THR A 24 -9.77 0.45 -5.68
N ASP A 25 -10.35 1.04 -4.64
CA ASP A 25 -10.85 2.41 -4.66
C ASP A 25 -9.72 3.36 -4.24
N LEU A 26 -9.46 4.37 -5.06
CA LEU A 26 -8.43 5.39 -4.83
C LEU A 26 -9.08 6.72 -4.44
N ASP A 27 -8.36 7.51 -3.65
CA ASP A 27 -8.81 8.81 -3.17
C ASP A 27 -8.65 9.87 -4.27
N GLY A 28 -9.77 10.36 -4.80
CA GLY A 28 -9.82 11.37 -5.86
C GLY A 28 -9.50 12.80 -5.38
N THR A 29 -9.50 13.05 -4.06
CA THR A 29 -9.15 14.37 -3.51
C THR A 29 -7.65 14.69 -3.61
N LYS A 30 -6.82 13.67 -3.83
CA LYS A 30 -5.37 13.78 -3.93
C LYS A 30 -4.93 14.06 -5.37
N SER A 31 -3.68 14.51 -5.50
CA SER A 31 -3.02 14.62 -6.80
C SER A 31 -2.90 13.25 -7.49
N VAL A 32 -2.95 13.19 -8.83
CA VAL A 32 -2.81 11.95 -9.62
C VAL A 32 -1.66 11.06 -9.14
N GLU A 33 -0.45 11.61 -8.96
CA GLU A 33 0.74 10.85 -8.53
C GLU A 33 0.54 10.18 -7.16
N ARG A 34 -0.10 10.89 -6.23
CA ARG A 34 -0.32 10.41 -4.86
C ARG A 34 -1.43 9.37 -4.84
N SER A 35 -2.56 9.66 -5.49
CA SER A 35 -3.71 8.77 -5.56
C SER A 35 -3.32 7.42 -6.17
N LEU A 36 -2.65 7.42 -7.33
CA LEU A 36 -2.16 6.19 -7.97
C LEU A 36 -1.17 5.40 -7.10
N SER A 37 -0.33 6.09 -6.31
CA SER A 37 0.65 5.42 -5.43
C SER A 37 0.04 4.69 -4.23
N GLU A 38 -1.25 4.90 -3.93
CA GLU A 38 -1.96 4.17 -2.90
C GLU A 38 -2.34 2.75 -3.35
N MET A 39 -2.39 2.52 -4.66
CA MET A 39 -2.54 1.19 -5.21
C MET A 39 -1.28 0.35 -4.96
N ASN A 40 -1.46 -0.83 -4.37
CA ASN A 40 -0.38 -1.81 -4.23
C ASN A 40 0.18 -2.18 -5.61
N GLY A 41 1.50 -2.08 -5.78
CA GLY A 41 2.17 -2.36 -7.06
C GLY A 41 2.61 -1.10 -7.81
N ILE A 42 1.94 0.03 -7.58
CA ILE A 42 2.27 1.31 -8.20
C ILE A 42 3.04 2.18 -7.20
N GLY A 43 4.28 2.54 -7.55
CA GLY A 43 5.06 3.52 -6.79
C GLY A 43 5.05 4.90 -7.44
N HIS A 44 5.64 5.91 -6.78
CA HIS A 44 5.75 7.27 -7.34
C HIS A 44 6.37 7.31 -8.73
N ARG A 45 7.39 6.47 -9.00
CA ARG A 45 8.01 6.42 -10.33
C ARG A 45 7.05 5.93 -11.40
N THR A 46 6.35 4.82 -11.12
CA THR A 46 5.34 4.23 -12.02
C THR A 46 4.21 5.23 -12.26
N ALA A 47 3.66 5.82 -11.19
CA ALA A 47 2.60 6.82 -11.29
C ALA A 47 3.00 8.03 -12.14
N ARG A 48 4.25 8.50 -12.05
CA ARG A 48 4.77 9.59 -12.90
C ARG A 48 4.85 9.21 -14.38
N LEU A 49 5.26 7.98 -14.68
CA LEU A 49 5.32 7.49 -16.06
C LEU A 49 3.92 7.35 -16.64
N ILE A 50 2.99 6.81 -15.86
CA ILE A 50 1.58 6.68 -16.23
C ILE A 50 0.96 8.05 -16.52
N ALA A 51 1.14 9.02 -15.62
CA ALA A 51 0.64 10.38 -15.83
C ALA A 51 1.29 11.06 -17.05
N GLN A 52 2.58 10.82 -17.28
CA GLN A 52 3.29 11.37 -18.44
C GLN A 52 2.77 10.78 -19.76
N GLU A 53 2.52 9.48 -19.80
CA GLU A 53 2.04 8.78 -20.99
C GLU A 53 0.59 9.17 -21.31
N ALA A 54 -0.26 9.28 -20.29
CA ALA A 54 -1.63 9.79 -20.42
C ALA A 54 -1.70 11.31 -20.70
N GLY A 55 -0.56 12.02 -20.73
CA GLY A 55 -0.53 13.47 -20.98
C GLY A 55 -1.17 14.33 -19.88
N VAL A 56 -1.37 13.77 -18.68
CA VAL A 56 -2.01 14.44 -17.54
C VAL A 56 -0.97 15.09 -16.64
N ASP A 57 -1.28 16.28 -16.11
CA ASP A 57 -0.42 16.85 -15.08
C ASP A 57 -0.47 16.02 -13.78
N ARG A 58 0.69 15.53 -13.35
CA ARG A 58 0.82 14.66 -12.17
C ARG A 58 0.36 15.31 -10.86
N THR A 59 0.32 16.66 -10.81
CA THR A 59 -0.04 17.43 -9.61
C THR A 59 -1.50 17.86 -9.60
N ALA A 60 -2.20 17.71 -10.72
CA ALA A 60 -3.64 17.94 -10.80
C ALA A 60 -4.40 16.99 -9.85
N THR A 61 -5.54 17.45 -9.36
CA THR A 61 -6.43 16.65 -8.51
C THR A 61 -7.09 15.57 -9.35
N PHE A 62 -6.95 14.31 -8.93
CA PHE A 62 -7.35 13.16 -9.75
C PHE A 62 -8.86 13.12 -10.02
N GLY A 63 -9.67 13.40 -9.00
CA GLY A 63 -11.13 13.40 -9.09
C GLY A 63 -11.75 14.60 -9.81
N ARG A 64 -10.93 15.56 -10.27
CA ARG A 64 -11.39 16.73 -11.07
C ARG A 64 -11.09 16.57 -12.56
N LEU A 65 -10.48 15.44 -12.95
CA LEU A 65 -10.22 15.15 -14.35
C LEU A 65 -11.52 14.71 -15.03
N ASP A 66 -11.57 14.89 -16.35
CA ASP A 66 -12.66 14.35 -17.16
C ASP A 66 -12.69 12.82 -17.07
N ASP A 67 -13.89 12.24 -17.09
CA ASP A 67 -14.10 10.79 -17.02
C ASP A 67 -13.30 10.02 -18.07
N ASP A 68 -13.27 10.54 -19.30
CA ASP A 68 -12.52 9.92 -20.42
C ASP A 68 -11.01 9.82 -20.11
N VAL A 69 -10.46 10.83 -19.44
CA VAL A 69 -9.04 10.88 -19.05
C VAL A 69 -8.78 9.93 -17.88
N ILE A 70 -9.72 9.82 -16.94
CA ILE A 70 -9.63 8.86 -15.84
C ILE A 70 -9.62 7.43 -16.40
N ASP A 71 -10.51 7.11 -17.34
CA ASP A 71 -10.59 5.81 -18.00
C ASP A 71 -9.32 5.47 -18.81
N GLU A 72 -8.70 6.47 -19.44
CA GLU A 72 -7.40 6.31 -20.10
C GLU A 72 -6.31 5.94 -19.08
N VAL A 73 -6.24 6.65 -17.95
CA VAL A 73 -5.29 6.34 -16.87
C VAL A 73 -5.53 4.94 -16.31
N VAL A 74 -6.79 4.54 -16.10
CA VAL A 74 -7.15 3.18 -15.66
C VAL A 74 -6.65 2.13 -16.65
N THR A 75 -6.92 2.33 -17.94
CA THR A 75 -6.48 1.41 -19.00
C THR A 75 -4.96 1.29 -19.06
N LEU A 76 -4.25 2.40 -18.87
CA LEU A 76 -2.79 2.42 -18.88
C LEU A 76 -2.18 1.74 -17.66
N VAL A 77 -2.84 1.85 -16.49
CA VAL A 77 -2.45 1.10 -15.29
C VAL A 77 -2.58 -0.42 -15.53
N GLU A 78 -3.69 -0.86 -16.12
CA GLU A 78 -3.93 -2.29 -16.38
C GLU A 78 -2.98 -2.87 -17.43
N ASN A 79 -2.64 -2.09 -18.45
CA ASN A 79 -1.73 -2.49 -19.54
C ASN A 79 -0.28 -2.03 -19.33
N TYR A 80 0.08 -1.60 -18.12
CA TYR A 80 1.41 -1.03 -17.83
C TYR A 80 2.56 -1.98 -18.21
N ALA A 81 2.34 -3.30 -18.12
CA ALA A 81 3.36 -4.29 -18.40
C ALA A 81 3.86 -4.29 -19.86
N ASP A 82 2.99 -3.91 -20.80
CA ASP A 82 3.27 -3.96 -22.24
C ASP A 82 3.97 -2.68 -22.74
N GLU A 83 3.68 -1.54 -22.12
CA GLU A 83 4.24 -0.24 -22.49
C GLU A 83 5.68 -0.03 -22.02
N VAL A 84 6.13 -0.82 -21.02
CA VAL A 84 7.42 -0.60 -20.36
C VAL A 84 8.42 -1.72 -20.61
N PRO A 85 9.73 -1.41 -20.61
CA PRO A 85 10.75 -2.44 -20.64
C PRO A 85 10.63 -3.42 -19.47
N ASN A 86 10.88 -4.71 -19.72
CA ASN A 86 10.76 -5.80 -18.74
C ASN A 86 11.41 -5.51 -17.38
N TRP A 87 12.54 -4.80 -17.35
CA TRP A 87 13.27 -4.49 -16.11
C TRP A 87 12.52 -3.53 -15.17
N LEU A 88 11.49 -2.84 -15.66
CA LEU A 88 10.66 -1.93 -14.89
C LEU A 88 9.43 -2.63 -14.28
N ASN A 89 9.10 -3.83 -14.75
CA ASN A 89 8.02 -4.64 -14.22
C ASN A 89 8.39 -5.26 -12.88
N ASN A 90 7.38 -5.40 -12.00
CA ASN A 90 7.59 -5.84 -10.63
C ASN A 90 7.81 -7.36 -10.50
N ARG A 91 7.33 -8.14 -11.46
CA ARG A 91 7.41 -9.60 -11.47
C ARG A 91 8.03 -10.10 -12.76
N GLN A 92 9.36 -10.08 -12.76
CA GLN A 92 10.17 -10.55 -13.89
C GLN A 92 10.43 -12.05 -13.78
N ASN A 93 10.24 -12.78 -14.89
CA ASN A 93 10.48 -14.22 -15.01
C ASN A 93 9.81 -15.01 -13.89
N ASP A 94 8.47 -15.04 -13.88
CA ASP A 94 7.70 -15.86 -12.95
C ASP A 94 8.24 -17.31 -12.90
N PHE A 95 8.34 -17.86 -11.70
CA PHE A 95 8.77 -19.23 -11.46
C PHE A 95 7.95 -20.28 -12.24
N TYR A 96 6.65 -20.05 -12.44
CA TYR A 96 5.76 -21.02 -13.09
C TYR A 96 5.62 -20.79 -14.59
N THR A 97 5.33 -19.55 -15.02
CA THR A 97 5.07 -19.23 -16.42
C THR A 97 6.33 -18.80 -17.18
N GLY A 98 7.34 -18.29 -16.48
CA GLY A 98 8.53 -17.68 -17.10
C GLY A 98 8.28 -16.29 -17.70
N GLU A 99 7.05 -15.80 -17.63
CA GLU A 99 6.66 -14.52 -18.22
C GLU A 99 7.00 -13.36 -17.29
N THR A 100 7.07 -12.15 -17.84
CA THR A 100 7.25 -10.93 -17.08
C THR A 100 5.92 -10.19 -17.01
N THR A 101 5.40 -10.02 -15.81
CA THR A 101 4.10 -9.37 -15.54
C THR A 101 4.28 -8.20 -14.57
N HIS A 102 3.27 -7.34 -14.51
CA HIS A 102 3.16 -6.30 -13.50
C HIS A 102 1.91 -6.54 -12.65
N GLU A 103 2.10 -7.08 -11.44
CA GLU A 103 0.99 -7.40 -10.54
C GLU A 103 0.54 -6.15 -9.78
N ILE A 104 -0.76 -5.84 -9.78
CA ILE A 104 -1.34 -4.69 -9.08
C ILE A 104 -2.38 -5.13 -8.04
N GLY A 105 -2.72 -4.22 -7.12
CA GLY A 105 -3.82 -4.39 -6.17
C GLY A 105 -3.72 -5.64 -5.29
N ASN A 106 -4.77 -6.45 -5.31
CA ASN A 106 -4.89 -7.67 -4.51
C ASN A 106 -3.98 -8.79 -5.04
N ASP A 107 -3.84 -8.90 -6.36
CA ASP A 107 -3.07 -9.95 -7.02
C ASP A 107 -1.61 -9.95 -6.60
N LEU A 108 -1.02 -8.76 -6.39
CA LEU A 108 0.33 -8.62 -5.85
C LEU A 108 0.46 -9.24 -4.45
N GLN A 109 -0.54 -9.06 -3.58
CA GLN A 109 -0.54 -9.61 -2.22
C GLN A 109 -0.71 -11.12 -2.24
N LEU A 110 -1.65 -11.63 -3.04
CA LEU A 110 -1.88 -13.06 -3.21
C LEU A 110 -0.63 -13.75 -3.75
N THR A 111 -0.05 -13.21 -4.82
CA THR A 111 1.17 -13.73 -5.44
C THR A 111 2.32 -13.82 -4.44
N ARG A 112 2.54 -12.75 -3.66
CA ARG A 112 3.56 -12.75 -2.60
C ARG A 112 3.28 -13.81 -1.54
N GLN A 113 2.02 -14.01 -1.17
CA GLN A 113 1.63 -15.03 -0.20
C GLN A 113 1.83 -16.45 -0.76
N HIS A 114 1.51 -16.68 -2.03
CA HIS A 114 1.77 -17.94 -2.72
C HIS A 114 3.27 -18.26 -2.78
N ASP A 115 4.12 -17.28 -3.07
CA ASP A 115 5.58 -17.44 -3.05
C ASP A 115 6.10 -17.83 -1.65
N ILE A 116 5.59 -17.18 -0.59
CA ILE A 116 5.94 -17.50 0.80
C ILE A 116 5.47 -18.91 1.17
N ASN A 117 4.25 -19.27 0.77
CA ASN A 117 3.69 -20.59 1.02
C ASN A 117 4.47 -21.68 0.30
N ARG A 118 4.87 -21.45 -0.97
CA ARG A 118 5.77 -22.35 -1.72
C ARG A 118 7.07 -22.58 -0.94
N MET A 119 7.71 -21.51 -0.46
CA MET A 119 8.93 -21.62 0.34
C MET A 119 8.75 -22.42 1.63
N LYS A 120 7.59 -22.27 2.31
CA LYS A 120 7.23 -23.02 3.52
C LYS A 120 6.98 -24.50 3.23
N MET A 121 6.25 -24.83 2.16
CA MET A 121 5.94 -26.20 1.76
C MET A 121 7.20 -27.00 1.42
N ILE A 122 8.14 -26.39 0.69
CA ILE A 122 9.43 -27.01 0.32
C ILE A 122 10.38 -27.13 1.53
N ASN A 123 10.06 -26.51 2.68
CA ASN A 123 10.95 -26.39 3.84
C ASN A 123 12.32 -25.77 3.52
N SER A 124 12.35 -24.82 2.58
CA SER A 124 13.54 -24.00 2.32
C SER A 124 13.97 -23.23 3.59
N TYR A 125 15.26 -22.89 3.72
CA TYR A 125 15.74 -22.12 4.88
C TYR A 125 14.94 -20.82 5.10
N ARG A 126 14.65 -20.10 4.00
CA ARG A 126 13.80 -18.89 4.02
C ARG A 126 12.37 -19.23 4.47
N GLY A 127 11.79 -20.32 3.98
CA GLY A 127 10.47 -20.81 4.38
C GLY A 127 10.37 -21.13 5.86
N VAL A 128 11.37 -21.82 6.44
CA VAL A 128 11.43 -22.10 7.88
C VAL A 128 11.50 -20.81 8.70
N ARG A 129 12.29 -19.82 8.25
CA ARG A 129 12.37 -18.49 8.90
C ARG A 129 11.03 -17.76 8.82
N HIS A 130 10.37 -17.77 7.66
CA HIS A 130 9.03 -17.21 7.48
C HIS A 130 7.98 -17.91 8.36
N LYS A 131 8.06 -19.24 8.53
CA LYS A 131 7.18 -19.99 9.44
C LYS A 131 7.40 -19.61 10.91
N ARG A 132 8.63 -19.28 11.30
CA ARG A 132 9.00 -18.84 12.66
C ARG A 132 8.86 -17.33 12.90
N GLY A 133 8.45 -16.55 11.90
CA GLY A 133 8.39 -15.08 12.01
C GLY A 133 9.76 -14.38 12.15
N GLN A 134 10.86 -15.05 11.79
CA GLN A 134 12.22 -14.51 11.93
C GLN A 134 12.66 -13.73 10.70
N LYS A 135 13.53 -12.73 10.87
CA LYS A 135 14.12 -11.97 9.75
C LYS A 135 14.83 -12.90 8.75
N VAL A 136 14.62 -12.72 7.45
CA VAL A 136 14.96 -13.75 6.44
C VAL A 136 16.31 -13.50 5.73
N ARG A 137 16.81 -12.26 5.68
CA ARG A 137 17.99 -11.88 4.87
C ARG A 137 19.32 -11.95 5.65
N GLY A 138 19.42 -12.86 6.62
CA GLY A 138 20.66 -13.05 7.39
C GLY A 138 20.99 -11.95 8.40
N GLN A 139 20.02 -11.10 8.77
CA GLN A 139 20.23 -10.07 9.78
C GLN A 139 20.59 -10.68 11.15
N ARG A 140 21.45 -10.00 11.91
CA ARG A 140 21.80 -10.37 13.29
C ARG A 140 20.65 -10.04 14.24
N THR A 141 19.98 -11.06 14.78
CA THR A 141 18.79 -10.93 15.65
C THR A 141 19.08 -11.11 17.14
N LYS A 142 20.35 -11.01 17.58
CA LYS A 142 20.69 -11.11 19.01
C LYS A 142 20.07 -9.95 19.81
N SER A 143 20.26 -8.74 19.32
CA SER A 143 19.77 -7.48 19.92
C SER A 143 18.70 -6.77 19.11
N THR A 144 18.51 -7.09 17.82
CA THR A 144 17.60 -6.33 16.93
C THR A 144 16.33 -7.10 16.56
N GLY A 145 15.23 -6.38 16.32
CA GLY A 145 13.95 -6.99 15.98
C GLY A 145 13.20 -7.56 17.18
N ARG A 146 13.40 -6.93 18.34
CA ARG A 146 12.58 -7.12 19.54
C ARG A 146 11.49 -6.06 19.50
N THR A 147 10.24 -6.47 19.57
CA THR A 147 9.08 -5.57 19.57
C THR A 147 8.64 -5.28 21.00
N GLU A 148 8.73 -6.26 21.90
CA GLU A 148 8.78 -6.02 23.33
C GLU A 148 10.05 -5.21 23.61
N GLY A 149 9.87 -4.00 24.15
CA GLY A 149 10.98 -3.15 24.57
C GLY A 149 11.93 -3.91 25.49
N THR A 150 13.12 -3.35 25.70
CA THR A 150 13.95 -3.80 26.83
C THR A 150 13.05 -3.78 28.07
N ILE A 151 12.97 -4.88 28.83
CA ILE A 151 12.12 -5.01 30.03
C ILE A 151 12.15 -3.74 30.88
N GLY A 152 13.32 -3.07 30.95
CA GLY A 152 13.55 -1.78 31.62
C GLY A 152 12.74 -0.55 31.16
N VAL A 153 12.15 -0.50 29.96
CA VAL A 153 11.39 0.66 29.44
C VAL A 153 9.89 0.48 29.65
N ASN A 154 9.41 -0.76 29.72
CA ASN A 154 8.00 -1.08 30.00
C ASN A 154 7.77 -1.47 31.48
N VAL A 155 8.78 -1.38 32.35
CA VAL A 155 8.61 -1.72 33.78
C VAL A 155 7.52 -0.86 34.43
N GLU A 156 7.45 0.41 34.03
CA GLU A 156 6.50 1.36 34.59
C GLU A 156 5.06 1.03 34.15
N GLU A 157 4.87 0.79 32.85
CA GLU A 157 3.59 0.38 32.26
C GLU A 157 3.10 -0.99 32.79
N ILE A 158 4.00 -1.97 32.90
CA ILE A 158 3.70 -3.30 33.48
C ILE A 158 3.35 -3.19 34.97
N ARG A 159 3.94 -2.23 35.69
CA ARG A 159 3.66 -2.04 37.13
C ARG A 159 2.36 -1.29 37.37
N GLU A 160 1.99 -0.37 36.47
CA GLU A 160 0.65 0.24 36.45
C GLU A 160 -0.41 -0.79 36.13
N GLU A 161 -0.25 -1.60 35.07
CA GLU A 161 -1.20 -2.69 34.74
C GLU A 161 -1.35 -3.68 35.90
N GLN A 162 -0.25 -4.05 36.57
CA GLN A 162 -0.30 -4.93 37.74
C GLN A 162 -0.98 -4.28 38.96
N ALA A 163 -0.86 -2.96 39.12
CA ALA A 163 -1.52 -2.24 40.20
C ALA A 163 -3.03 -2.08 39.92
N GLU A 164 -3.41 -1.87 38.67
CA GLU A 164 -4.81 -1.82 38.22
C GLU A 164 -5.49 -3.20 38.34
N GLU A 165 -4.81 -4.29 37.95
CA GLU A 165 -5.34 -5.65 38.15
C GLU A 165 -5.52 -5.97 39.64
N ALA A 166 -4.56 -5.61 40.49
CA ALA A 166 -4.68 -5.83 41.94
C ALA A 166 -5.82 -5.00 42.57
N ALA A 167 -6.03 -3.76 42.12
CA ALA A 167 -7.15 -2.94 42.57
C ALA A 167 -8.50 -3.49 42.11
N ALA A 168 -8.58 -4.02 40.88
CA ALA A 168 -9.78 -4.66 40.36
C ALA A 168 -10.11 -6.00 41.05
N GLU A 169 -9.10 -6.75 41.50
CA GLU A 169 -9.28 -7.94 42.33
C GLU A 169 -9.78 -7.58 43.74
N GLU A 170 -9.28 -6.50 44.36
CA GLU A 170 -9.77 -6.03 45.66
C GLU A 170 -11.21 -5.49 45.60
N GLU A 171 -11.62 -4.85 44.50
CA GLU A 171 -13.03 -4.40 44.30
C GLU A 171 -14.00 -5.56 43.96
N GLY A 172 -13.50 -6.71 43.52
CA GLY A 172 -14.32 -7.89 43.18
C GLY A 172 -14.62 -8.82 44.36
N ASP A 173 -13.96 -8.63 45.50
CA ASP A 173 -14.09 -9.44 46.72
C ASP A 173 -14.95 -8.75 47.83
N GLU A 174 -15.57 -7.58 47.55
CA GLU A 174 -16.58 -6.91 48.40
C GLU A 174 -18.04 -7.25 48.06
#